data_AF-A0A6J8CA98-F1
#
_entry.id   AF-A0A6J8CA98-F1
#
_cell.length_a   1.000
_cell.length_b   1.000
_cell.length_c   1.000
_cell.angle_alpha   90.00
_cell.angle_beta   90.00
_cell.angle_gamma   90.00
#
_symmetry.space_group_name_H-M   'P 1'
#
loop_
_entity.id
_entity.type
_entity.pdbx_description
1 polymer ?
#
loop_
_entity_poly.entity_id
_entity_poly.type
_entity_poly.pdbx_seq_one_letter_code
_entity_poly.pdbx_strand_id
1 'polypeptide(L)'
;MSDCTDLGACGALLFPKMSDCQDLGACGALLFPKMNDCQDLGACGALLFPKMSDCQDLGACDALLFPKMSDCQDLGACGALLFLNMSDCQDLGACGALLFLKMSDCKDLGACGALLFPKMSDCQDLGACGALLFPKMSDCQDLGACGALLFPKMSDCKDLGACGALLFPKMSDCQDLGAFGHYCFSR
;
A
#
# COMPACT_ATOMS: atom_id res chain seq x y z
N MET A 1 -21.28 20.33 -9.61
CA MET A 1 -20.05 19.58 -9.35
C MET A 1 -19.34 19.52 -10.67
N SER A 2 -18.03 19.75 -10.68
CA SER A 2 -17.26 19.70 -11.92
C SER A 2 -16.63 18.33 -12.00
N ASP A 3 -16.79 17.69 -13.14
CA ASP A 3 -16.13 16.43 -13.49
C ASP A 3 -15.02 16.78 -14.49
N CYS A 4 -13.95 16.00 -14.51
CA CYS A 4 -12.85 16.16 -15.46
C CYS A 4 -12.71 14.87 -16.27
N THR A 5 -12.64 15.01 -17.59
CA THR A 5 -12.40 13.90 -18.53
C THR A 5 -11.30 14.30 -19.50
N ASP A 6 -10.50 13.34 -19.97
CA ASP A 6 -9.52 13.49 -21.06
C ASP A 6 -8.51 14.62 -20.87
N LEU A 7 -7.88 14.69 -19.69
CA LEU A 7 -6.84 15.68 -19.46
C LEU A 7 -5.48 15.12 -19.86
N GLY A 8 -4.81 15.77 -20.81
CA GLY A 8 -3.46 15.37 -21.24
C GLY A 8 -2.36 15.71 -20.24
N ALA A 9 -1.16 16.00 -20.75
CA ALA A 9 -0.03 16.30 -19.89
C ALA A 9 -0.14 17.68 -19.22
N CYS A 10 0.17 17.75 -17.92
CA CYS A 10 0.05 18.98 -17.14
C CYS A 10 1.27 19.24 -16.24
N GLY A 11 1.56 20.52 -15.94
CA GLY A 11 2.62 20.89 -15.00
C GLY A 11 2.19 20.71 -13.55
N ALA A 12 1.23 21.50 -13.11
CA ALA A 12 0.60 21.38 -11.80
C ALA A 12 -0.88 21.74 -11.90
N LEU A 13 -1.75 20.97 -11.25
CA LEU A 13 -3.18 21.27 -11.16
C LEU A 13 -3.67 21.22 -9.73
N LEU A 14 -4.63 22.10 -9.45
CA LEU A 14 -5.36 22.15 -8.20
C LEU A 14 -6.85 22.20 -8.52
N PHE A 15 -7.59 21.19 -8.06
CA PHE A 15 -9.03 21.15 -8.16
C PHE A 15 -9.63 21.13 -6.75
N PRO A 16 -10.12 22.27 -6.23
CA PRO A 16 -10.54 22.39 -4.83
C PRO A 16 -11.66 21.42 -4.44
N LYS A 17 -12.53 21.08 -5.39
CA LYS A 17 -13.60 20.12 -5.22
C LYS A 17 -13.95 19.50 -6.57
N MET A 18 -13.84 18.19 -6.66
CA MET A 18 -14.25 17.39 -7.81
C MET A 18 -15.16 16.28 -7.29
N SER A 19 -16.18 15.90 -8.08
CA SER A 19 -16.86 14.64 -7.79
C SER A 19 -15.99 13.53 -8.37
N ASP A 20 -15.87 13.55 -9.70
CA ASP A 20 -15.29 12.44 -10.45
C ASP A 20 -14.22 12.96 -11.43
N CYS A 21 -13.16 12.17 -11.61
CA CYS A 21 -12.12 12.42 -12.61
C CYS A 21 -11.85 11.14 -13.39
N GLN A 22 -11.79 11.24 -14.72
CA GLN A 22 -11.50 10.13 -15.63
C GLN A 22 -10.40 10.54 -16.61
N ASP A 23 -9.58 9.59 -17.02
CA ASP A 23 -8.60 9.71 -18.10
C ASP A 23 -7.67 10.92 -17.95
N LEU A 24 -6.93 10.96 -16.83
CA LEU A 24 -5.98 12.03 -16.57
C LEU A 24 -4.56 11.54 -16.83
N GLY A 25 -3.90 12.13 -17.83
CA GLY A 25 -2.56 11.77 -18.27
C GLY A 25 -1.46 12.22 -17.33
N ALA A 26 -0.25 12.39 -17.90
CA ALA A 26 0.93 12.63 -17.09
C ALA A 26 0.96 14.03 -16.45
N CYS A 27 1.17 14.12 -15.15
CA CYS A 27 1.15 15.40 -14.43
C CYS A 27 2.34 15.57 -13.48
N GLY A 28 2.92 16.77 -13.42
CA GLY A 28 4.01 17.04 -12.46
C GLY A 28 3.52 17.02 -11.01
N ALA A 29 2.43 17.73 -10.72
CA ALA A 29 1.81 17.75 -9.40
C ALA A 29 0.28 17.88 -9.47
N LEU A 30 -0.42 17.13 -8.63
CA LEU A 30 -1.87 17.14 -8.55
C LEU A 30 -2.33 17.23 -7.09
N LEU A 31 -3.27 18.14 -6.84
CA LEU A 31 -3.92 18.29 -5.55
C LEU A 31 -5.43 18.35 -5.72
N PHE A 32 -6.12 17.39 -5.10
CA PHE A 32 -7.57 17.34 -5.02
C PHE A 32 -7.99 17.26 -3.55
N PRO A 33 -8.26 18.40 -2.88
CA PRO A 33 -8.60 18.43 -1.46
C PRO A 33 -9.80 17.55 -1.10
N LYS A 34 -10.74 17.41 -2.04
CA LYS A 34 -11.88 16.50 -1.93
C LYS A 34 -12.25 15.98 -3.30
N MET A 35 -12.19 14.66 -3.44
CA MET A 35 -12.67 13.89 -4.58
C MET A 35 -13.54 12.75 -4.05
N ASN A 36 -14.54 12.31 -4.81
CA ASN A 36 -15.20 11.05 -4.51
C ASN A 36 -14.40 9.96 -5.22
N ASP A 37 -14.39 10.02 -6.55
CA ASP A 37 -13.94 8.92 -7.39
C ASP A 37 -12.89 9.39 -8.41
N CYS A 38 -11.85 8.59 -8.62
CA CYS A 38 -10.86 8.77 -9.68
C CYS A 38 -10.71 7.48 -10.47
N GLN A 39 -10.70 7.58 -11.79
CA GLN A 39 -10.47 6.47 -12.72
C GLN A 39 -9.38 6.85 -13.71
N ASP A 40 -8.51 5.90 -14.04
CA ASP A 40 -7.49 6.02 -15.08
C ASP A 40 -6.59 7.25 -14.92
N LEU A 41 -5.87 7.29 -13.79
CA LEU A 41 -4.86 8.32 -13.53
C LEU A 41 -3.49 7.83 -14.01
N GLY A 42 -2.90 8.53 -14.97
CA GLY A 42 -1.57 8.25 -15.50
C GLY A 42 -0.44 8.66 -14.56
N ALA A 43 0.76 8.80 -15.13
CA ALA A 43 1.96 9.02 -14.34
C ALA A 43 1.99 10.40 -13.66
N CYS A 44 2.28 10.45 -12.35
CA CYS A 44 2.36 11.70 -11.61
C CYS A 44 3.67 11.87 -10.85
N GLY A 45 4.22 13.09 -10.82
CA GLY A 45 5.35 13.38 -9.93
C GLY A 45 4.91 13.37 -8.46
N ALA A 46 3.95 14.22 -8.12
CA ALA A 46 3.39 14.30 -6.77
C ALA A 46 1.86 14.32 -6.80
N LEU A 47 1.25 13.53 -5.93
CA LEU A 47 -0.20 13.38 -5.87
C LEU A 47 -0.70 13.43 -4.43
N LEU A 48 -1.66 14.32 -4.16
CA LEU A 48 -2.25 14.48 -2.83
C LEU A 48 -3.77 14.53 -2.92
N PHE A 49 -4.39 13.57 -2.24
CA PHE A 49 -5.84 13.49 -2.02
C PHE A 49 -6.14 13.43 -0.53
N PRO A 50 -6.35 14.58 0.14
CA PRO A 50 -6.68 14.62 1.57
C PRO A 50 -7.91 13.79 1.94
N LYS A 51 -8.90 13.73 1.03
CA LYS A 51 -10.07 12.88 1.15
C LYS A 51 -10.51 12.40 -0.23
N MET A 52 -10.48 11.08 -0.39
CA MET A 52 -11.01 10.34 -1.52
C MET A 52 -11.90 9.21 -0.99
N SER A 53 -12.93 8.84 -1.73
CA SER A 53 -13.65 7.59 -1.47
C SER A 53 -12.88 6.47 -2.16
N ASP A 54 -12.87 6.52 -3.49
CA ASP A 54 -12.48 5.38 -4.32
C ASP A 54 -11.49 5.82 -5.40
N CYS A 55 -10.50 4.96 -5.65
CA CYS A 55 -9.56 5.12 -6.75
C CYS A 55 -9.44 3.82 -7.53
N GLN A 56 -9.60 3.93 -8.84
CA GLN A 56 -9.43 2.85 -9.79
C GLN A 56 -8.32 3.22 -10.78
N ASP A 57 -7.42 2.28 -11.05
CA ASP A 57 -6.36 2.42 -12.05
C ASP A 57 -5.49 3.69 -11.88
N LEU A 58 -4.65 3.67 -10.85
CA LEU A 58 -3.65 4.71 -10.61
C LEU A 58 -2.28 4.24 -11.10
N GLY A 59 -1.71 4.94 -12.06
CA GLY A 59 -0.43 4.65 -12.68
C GLY A 59 0.77 5.00 -11.81
N ALA A 60 1.92 5.16 -12.45
CA ALA A 60 3.18 5.36 -11.74
C ALA A 60 3.24 6.73 -11.03
N CYS A 61 3.64 6.77 -9.75
CA CYS A 61 3.80 8.02 -9.01
C CYS A 61 5.13 8.12 -8.26
N ASP A 62 5.84 9.24 -8.30
CA ASP A 62 7.05 9.36 -7.47
C ASP A 62 6.69 9.50 -5.99
N ALA A 63 5.71 10.34 -5.67
CA ALA A 63 5.24 10.55 -4.31
C ALA A 63 3.72 10.66 -4.25
N LEU A 64 3.13 9.92 -3.33
CA LEU A 64 1.68 9.84 -3.19
C LEU A 64 1.26 9.86 -1.73
N LEU A 65 0.24 10.67 -1.43
CA LEU A 65 -0.31 10.83 -0.08
C LEU A 65 -1.85 10.81 -0.05
N PHE A 66 -2.39 9.84 0.70
CA PHE A 66 -3.82 9.68 1.00
C PHE A 66 -4.07 9.66 2.52
N PRO A 67 -4.40 10.81 3.14
CA PRO A 67 -4.80 10.86 4.54
C PRO A 67 -6.07 10.05 4.83
N LYS A 68 -7.05 10.05 3.91
CA LYS A 68 -8.24 9.22 3.98
C LYS A 68 -8.64 8.75 2.59
N MET A 69 -8.68 7.44 2.44
CA MET A 69 -9.24 6.72 1.31
C MET A 69 -10.12 5.60 1.88
N SER A 70 -11.22 5.27 1.22
CA SER A 70 -11.94 4.04 1.54
C SER A 70 -11.23 2.91 0.83
N ASP A 71 -11.26 2.94 -0.51
CA ASP A 71 -10.93 1.79 -1.33
C ASP A 71 -9.98 2.18 -2.48
N CYS A 72 -9.04 1.29 -2.79
CA CYS A 72 -8.19 1.37 -3.97
C CYS A 72 -8.19 0.02 -4.68
N GLN A 73 -8.51 0.00 -5.97
CA GLN A 73 -8.50 -1.22 -6.77
C GLN A 73 -7.11 -1.51 -7.30
N ASP A 74 -6.56 -0.61 -8.10
CA ASP A 74 -5.28 -0.81 -8.77
C ASP A 74 -4.38 0.40 -8.57
N LEU A 75 -3.22 0.18 -7.95
CA LEU A 75 -2.18 1.18 -7.83
C LEU A 75 -0.88 0.63 -8.40
N GLY A 76 -0.30 1.34 -9.37
CA GLY A 76 0.90 0.94 -10.07
C GLY A 76 2.17 1.15 -9.25
N ALA A 77 3.28 1.46 -9.93
CA ALA A 77 4.55 1.65 -9.26
C ALA A 77 4.59 2.98 -8.49
N CYS A 78 5.07 2.98 -7.25
CA CYS A 78 5.26 4.21 -6.49
C CYS A 78 6.67 4.33 -5.89
N GLY A 79 7.25 5.53 -5.93
CA GLY A 79 8.50 5.81 -5.22
C GLY A 79 8.29 5.80 -3.71
N ALA A 80 7.37 6.65 -3.24
CA ALA A 80 6.98 6.76 -1.85
C ALA A 80 5.46 6.91 -1.70
N LEU A 81 4.86 6.01 -0.93
CA LEU A 81 3.41 5.94 -0.74
C LEU A 81 3.05 6.02 0.75
N LEU A 82 2.18 6.96 1.09
CA LEU A 82 1.69 7.15 2.45
C LEU A 82 0.16 7.18 2.52
N PHE A 83 -0.39 6.25 3.28
CA PHE A 83 -1.79 6.21 3.69
C PHE A 83 -1.92 6.33 5.20
N LEU A 84 -2.76 7.24 5.67
CA LEU A 84 -3.03 7.33 7.11
C LEU A 84 -4.19 6.44 7.54
N ASN A 85 -5.21 6.31 6.69
CA ASN A 85 -6.34 5.44 6.93
C ASN A 85 -6.93 5.01 5.59
N MET A 86 -6.86 3.70 5.33
CA MET A 86 -7.47 3.02 4.22
C MET A 86 -8.31 1.86 4.78
N SER A 87 -9.46 1.58 4.17
CA SER A 87 -10.20 0.36 4.48
C SER A 87 -9.51 -0.77 3.73
N ASP A 88 -9.60 -0.72 2.40
CA ASP A 88 -9.30 -1.86 1.54
C ASP A 88 -8.39 -1.45 0.37
N CYS A 89 -7.42 -2.30 0.07
CA CYS A 89 -6.61 -2.23 -1.15
C CYS A 89 -6.65 -3.59 -1.84
N GLN A 90 -7.03 -3.62 -3.11
CA GLN A 90 -7.01 -4.85 -3.89
C GLN A 90 -5.58 -5.12 -4.36
N ASP A 91 -5.08 -4.35 -5.32
CA ASP A 91 -3.82 -4.63 -5.99
C ASP A 91 -2.90 -3.40 -5.90
N LEU A 92 -1.77 -3.57 -5.21
CA LEU A 92 -0.72 -2.55 -5.13
C LEU A 92 0.55 -3.08 -5.79
N GLY A 93 1.07 -2.34 -6.77
CA GLY A 93 2.27 -2.65 -7.50
C GLY A 93 3.55 -2.40 -6.69
N ALA A 94 4.65 -2.27 -7.42
CA ALA A 94 5.96 -2.11 -6.80
C ALA A 94 6.12 -0.76 -6.08
N CYS A 95 6.58 -0.77 -4.83
CA CYS A 95 6.79 0.46 -4.05
C CYS A 95 8.23 0.57 -3.53
N GLY A 96 8.84 1.74 -3.65
CA GLY A 96 10.15 2.00 -3.01
C GLY A 96 10.02 2.01 -1.49
N ALA A 97 9.13 2.86 -0.98
CA ALA A 97 8.77 2.93 0.43
C ALA A 97 7.26 3.04 0.61
N LEU A 98 6.72 2.27 1.55
CA LEU A 98 5.29 2.16 1.79
C LEU A 98 4.99 2.29 3.29
N LEU A 99 4.10 3.22 3.63
CA LEU A 99 3.62 3.42 4.99
C LEU A 99 2.09 3.51 5.02
N PHE A 100 1.49 2.59 5.76
CA PHE A 100 0.05 2.57 6.03
C PHE A 100 -0.16 2.60 7.54
N LEU A 101 -0.62 3.71 8.10
CA LEU A 101 -0.79 3.79 9.57
C LEU A 101 -1.92 2.90 10.08
N LYS A 102 -2.98 2.77 9.28
CA LYS A 102 -4.12 1.89 9.53
C LYS A 102 -4.69 1.42 8.21
N MET A 103 -4.71 0.10 8.04
CA MET A 103 -5.38 -0.60 6.96
C MET A 103 -6.23 -1.71 7.58
N SER A 104 -7.42 -1.96 7.04
CA SER A 104 -8.14 -3.18 7.40
C SER A 104 -7.50 -4.31 6.61
N ASP A 105 -7.65 -4.26 5.28
CA ASP A 105 -7.38 -5.40 4.40
C ASP A 105 -6.52 -4.97 3.21
N CYS A 106 -5.53 -5.80 2.86
CA CYS A 106 -4.85 -5.75 1.56
C CYS A 106 -4.88 -7.14 0.95
N LYS A 107 -5.27 -7.20 -0.32
CA LYS A 107 -5.34 -8.47 -1.02
C LYS A 107 -3.98 -8.81 -1.64
N ASP A 108 -3.54 -8.06 -2.63
CA ASP A 108 -2.31 -8.28 -3.38
C ASP A 108 -1.38 -7.06 -3.23
N LEU A 109 -0.19 -7.27 -2.66
CA LEU A 109 0.84 -6.24 -2.57
C LEU A 109 2.13 -6.77 -3.21
N GLY A 110 2.60 -6.09 -4.26
CA GLY A 110 3.79 -6.45 -5.01
C GLY A 110 5.10 -6.19 -4.26
N ALA A 111 6.18 -6.08 -5.02
CA ALA A 111 7.50 -5.92 -4.45
C ALA A 111 7.68 -4.58 -3.73
N CYS A 112 8.23 -4.58 -2.51
CA CYS A 112 8.49 -3.35 -1.78
C CYS A 112 9.92 -3.25 -1.24
N GLY A 113 10.54 -2.07 -1.35
CA GLY A 113 11.85 -1.83 -0.73
C GLY A 113 11.75 -1.83 0.80
N ALA A 114 10.87 -0.98 1.33
CA ALA A 114 10.61 -0.88 2.77
C ALA A 114 9.13 -0.66 3.04
N LEU A 115 8.58 -1.46 3.95
CA LEU A 115 7.15 -1.51 4.21
C LEU A 115 6.89 -1.45 5.72
N LEU A 116 5.98 -0.56 6.12
CA LEU A 116 5.55 -0.40 7.51
C LEU A 116 4.02 -0.28 7.62
N PHE A 117 3.40 -1.21 8.34
CA PHE A 117 2.00 -1.11 8.78
C PHE A 117 1.91 -1.23 10.31
N PRO A 118 1.80 -0.12 11.04
CA PRO A 118 1.63 -0.13 12.49
C PRO A 118 0.42 -0.94 12.96
N LYS A 119 -0.65 -0.96 12.15
CA LYS A 119 -1.89 -1.70 12.38
C LYS A 119 -2.47 -2.15 11.04
N MET A 120 -2.51 -3.46 10.86
CA MET A 120 -3.21 -4.12 9.78
C MET A 120 -4.05 -5.24 10.38
N SER A 121 -5.25 -5.48 9.84
CA SER A 121 -5.98 -6.70 10.20
C SER A 121 -5.38 -7.84 9.38
N ASP A 122 -5.58 -7.79 8.07
CA ASP A 122 -5.41 -8.95 7.19
C ASP A 122 -4.61 -8.58 5.93
N CYS A 123 -3.67 -9.45 5.54
CA CYS A 123 -2.96 -9.39 4.26
C CYS A 123 -3.01 -10.77 3.60
N GLN A 124 -3.41 -10.86 2.32
CA GLN A 124 -3.55 -12.15 1.64
C GLN A 124 -2.30 -12.57 0.88
N ASP A 125 -1.77 -11.70 0.02
CA ASP A 125 -0.65 -11.99 -0.87
C ASP A 125 0.34 -10.83 -0.79
N LEU A 126 1.54 -11.12 -0.27
CA LEU A 126 2.60 -10.12 -0.19
C LEU A 126 3.83 -10.59 -0.93
N GLY A 127 4.25 -9.82 -1.93
CA GLY A 127 5.43 -10.08 -2.74
C GLY A 127 6.74 -9.89 -1.99
N ALA A 128 7.83 -9.85 -2.77
CA ALA A 128 9.17 -9.74 -2.21
C ALA A 128 9.40 -8.38 -1.52
N CYS A 129 9.89 -8.40 -0.28
CA CYS A 129 10.14 -7.18 0.48
C CYS A 129 11.60 -7.07 0.94
N GLY A 130 12.19 -5.89 0.87
CA GLY A 130 13.52 -5.64 1.44
C GLY A 130 13.49 -5.66 2.97
N ALA A 131 12.64 -4.80 3.53
CA ALA A 131 12.37 -4.73 4.97
C ALA A 131 10.89 -4.53 5.24
N LEU A 132 10.39 -5.24 6.25
CA LEU A 132 8.98 -5.31 6.54
C LEU A 132 8.78 -5.24 8.06
N LEU A 133 7.86 -4.36 8.50
CA LEU A 133 7.52 -4.17 9.90
C LEU A 133 5.99 -4.09 10.10
N PHE A 134 5.43 -5.06 10.81
CA PHE A 134 4.05 -5.05 11.32
C PHE A 134 4.03 -5.16 12.85
N PRO A 135 4.01 -4.04 13.59
CA PRO A 135 3.89 -4.04 15.05
C PRO A 135 2.66 -4.80 15.57
N LYS A 136 1.56 -4.78 14.81
CA LYS A 136 0.32 -5.49 15.09
C LYS A 136 -0.33 -5.90 13.78
N MET A 137 -0.42 -7.21 13.58
CA MET A 137 -1.18 -7.84 12.51
C MET A 137 -2.05 -8.94 13.11
N SER A 138 -3.26 -9.13 12.60
CA SER A 138 -4.05 -10.31 12.96
C SER A 138 -3.53 -11.48 12.12
N ASP A 139 -3.72 -11.37 10.80
CA ASP A 139 -3.57 -12.49 9.88
C ASP A 139 -2.71 -12.08 8.66
N CYS A 140 -1.83 -12.98 8.24
CA CYS A 140 -1.10 -12.87 6.97
C CYS A 140 -1.08 -14.22 6.28
N GLN A 141 -1.48 -14.24 5.02
CA GLN A 141 -1.34 -15.38 4.13
C GLN A 141 -0.24 -15.05 3.10
N ASP A 142 0.31 -16.09 2.48
CA ASP A 142 1.20 -16.03 1.32
C ASP A 142 2.19 -14.85 1.30
N LEU A 143 3.16 -14.91 2.23
CA LEU A 143 4.26 -13.96 2.24
C LEU A 143 5.40 -14.46 1.35
N GLY A 144 5.85 -13.63 0.43
CA GLY A 144 7.00 -13.87 -0.42
C GLY A 144 8.33 -13.77 0.32
N ALA A 145 9.42 -13.67 -0.44
CA ALA A 145 10.76 -13.56 0.14
C ALA A 145 10.97 -12.20 0.82
N CYS A 146 11.57 -12.18 2.01
CA CYS A 146 11.86 -10.94 2.73
C CYS A 146 13.33 -10.84 3.17
N GLY A 147 13.94 -9.67 3.04
CA GLY A 147 15.28 -9.43 3.60
C GLY A 147 15.26 -9.44 5.13
N ALA A 148 14.37 -8.64 5.72
CA ALA A 148 14.18 -8.54 7.17
C ALA A 148 12.71 -8.39 7.54
N LEU A 149 12.25 -9.25 8.44
CA LEU A 149 10.85 -9.38 8.81
C LEU A 149 10.65 -9.27 10.32
N LEU A 150 9.86 -8.28 10.75
CA LEU A 150 9.58 -8.00 12.16
C LEU A 150 8.08 -7.91 12.45
N PHE A 151 7.62 -8.86 13.27
CA PHE A 151 6.23 -8.97 13.75
C PHE A 151 6.20 -9.13 15.28
N PRO A 152 6.18 -8.03 16.03
CA PRO A 152 6.10 -8.07 17.49
C PRO A 152 4.85 -8.76 18.03
N LYS A 153 3.73 -8.69 17.31
CA LYS A 153 2.45 -9.32 17.66
C LYS A 153 1.72 -9.73 16.39
N MET A 154 1.53 -11.03 16.25
CA MET A 154 0.77 -11.65 15.17
C MET A 154 -0.12 -12.75 15.76
N SER A 155 -1.35 -12.89 15.26
CA SER A 155 -2.18 -14.03 15.66
C SER A 155 -1.81 -15.22 14.80
N ASP A 156 -2.06 -15.11 13.50
CA ASP A 156 -2.00 -16.22 12.56
C ASP A 156 -1.16 -15.86 11.34
N CYS A 157 -0.36 -16.81 10.87
CA CYS A 157 0.37 -16.68 9.61
C CYS A 157 0.46 -18.00 8.85
N LYS A 158 0.27 -17.96 7.53
CA LYS A 158 0.32 -19.13 6.66
C LYS A 158 1.19 -18.84 5.45
N ASP A 159 1.94 -19.84 5.00
CA ASP A 159 2.77 -19.78 3.78
C ASP A 159 3.80 -18.63 3.83
N LEU A 160 4.75 -18.73 4.76
CA LEU A 160 5.82 -17.74 4.91
C LEU A 160 7.03 -18.12 4.06
N GLY A 161 7.33 -17.30 3.05
CA GLY A 161 8.48 -17.45 2.17
C GLY A 161 9.82 -17.28 2.89
N ALA A 162 10.91 -17.37 2.12
CA ALA A 162 12.25 -17.31 2.67
C ALA A 162 12.57 -15.93 3.25
N CYS A 163 13.12 -15.88 4.47
CA CYS A 163 13.58 -14.60 5.04
C CYS A 163 15.03 -14.60 5.52
N GLY A 164 15.75 -13.50 5.28
CA GLY A 164 17.13 -13.33 5.75
C GLY A 164 17.23 -13.21 7.28
N ALA A 165 16.37 -12.36 7.85
CA ALA A 165 16.26 -12.17 9.30
C ALA A 165 14.79 -12.15 9.73
N LEU A 166 14.48 -12.85 10.82
CA LEU A 166 13.12 -13.03 11.30
C LEU A 166 13.02 -12.83 12.82
N LEU A 167 12.10 -11.97 13.27
CA LEU A 167 11.85 -11.71 14.68
C LEU A 167 10.35 -11.73 15.02
N PHE A 168 9.95 -12.76 15.79
CA PHE A 168 8.59 -13.01 16.29
C PHE A 168 8.61 -13.26 17.81
N PRO A 169 8.43 -12.22 18.63
CA PRO A 169 8.39 -12.41 20.08
C PRO A 169 7.02 -12.88 20.59
N LYS A 170 5.92 -12.74 19.83
CA LYS A 170 4.58 -13.21 20.21
C LYS A 170 3.77 -13.61 18.99
N MET A 171 3.49 -14.90 18.87
CA MET A 171 2.71 -15.50 17.79
C MET A 171 1.87 -16.64 18.35
N SER A 172 0.62 -16.77 17.89
CA SER A 172 -0.28 -17.84 18.33
C SER A 172 -0.10 -19.07 17.43
N ASP A 173 -0.32 -18.92 16.13
CA ASP A 173 -0.26 -20.01 15.15
C ASP A 173 0.51 -19.61 13.88
N CYS A 174 1.36 -20.50 13.38
CA CYS A 174 2.03 -20.31 12.09
C CYS A 174 2.29 -21.63 11.37
N GLN A 175 2.01 -21.66 10.07
CA GLN A 175 2.08 -22.83 9.21
C GLN A 175 2.89 -22.55 7.95
N ASP A 176 3.52 -23.59 7.42
CA ASP A 176 4.24 -23.56 6.14
C ASP A 176 5.34 -22.49 6.04
N LEU A 177 6.34 -22.67 6.91
CA LEU A 177 7.53 -21.83 7.01
C LEU A 177 8.61 -22.28 6.01
N GLY A 178 9.07 -21.35 5.17
CA GLY A 178 10.17 -21.54 4.21
C GLY A 178 11.58 -21.62 4.84
N ALA A 179 12.61 -21.23 4.11
CA ALA A 179 13.99 -21.24 4.61
C ALA A 179 14.34 -19.89 5.27
N PHE A 180 14.91 -19.89 6.48
CA PHE A 180 15.32 -18.64 7.13
C PHE A 180 16.76 -18.69 7.68
N GLY A 181 17.44 -17.54 7.63
CA GLY A 181 18.85 -17.41 8.01
C GLY A 181 19.09 -17.23 9.50
N HIS A 182 18.42 -16.25 10.12
CA HIS A 182 18.57 -15.93 11.55
C HIS A 182 17.21 -15.83 12.26
N TYR A 183 17.01 -16.63 13.31
CA TYR A 183 15.76 -16.71 14.08
C TYR A 183 15.95 -16.28 15.54
N CYS A 184 15.07 -15.43 16.04
CA CYS A 184 14.82 -15.27 17.47
C CYS A 184 13.33 -15.46 17.75
N PHE A 185 12.95 -16.62 18.28
CA PHE A 185 11.64 -16.87 18.86
C PHE A 185 11.78 -16.75 20.38
N SER A 186 11.04 -15.84 21.01
CA SER A 186 10.86 -15.88 22.46
C SER A 186 9.48 -16.45 22.72
N ARG A 187 9.40 -17.64 23.31
CA ARG A 187 8.17 -18.06 23.99
C ARG A 187 7.92 -17.18 25.21
#